data_AF-A0A6L8E6L4-F1
#
_entry.id   AF-A0A6L8E6L4-F1
#
_cell.length_a   1.000
_cell.length_b   1.000
_cell.length_c   1.000
_cell.angle_alpha   90.00
_cell.angle_beta   90.00
_cell.angle_gamma   90.00
#
_symmetry.space_group_name_H-M   'P 1'
#
loop_
_entity.id
_entity.type
_entity.pdbx_description
1 polymer ?
#
loop_
_entity_poly.entity_id
_entity_poly.type
_entity_poly.pdbx_seq_one_letter_code
_entity_poly.pdbx_strand_id
1 'polypeptide(L)'
;MASADELREAMRGALSPLRAAIEAAGADWERVPAPGGDSDDEENWSARQAAEHVIGADYAFARAVDGALGRDPVERPELTLPSAADALAALEDSAAALDASVAALTDAQLEVETRPGRSLGWLLELAGAHRLEHAAQIEALGSSG
;
A
#
# COMPACT_ATOMS: atom_id res chain seq x y z
N MET A 1 -16.37 -14.97 5.25
CA MET A 1 -15.66 -13.72 4.96
C MET A 1 -15.38 -13.04 6.28
N ALA A 2 -14.21 -12.44 6.45
CA ALA A 2 -13.93 -11.62 7.62
C ALA A 2 -14.89 -10.42 7.67
N SER A 3 -15.19 -9.93 8.86
CA SER A 3 -15.95 -8.69 9.08
C SER A 3 -15.19 -7.46 8.63
N ALA A 4 -15.88 -6.33 8.48
CA ALA A 4 -15.26 -5.06 8.12
C ALA A 4 -14.23 -4.63 9.17
N ASP A 5 -14.47 -4.92 10.45
CA ASP A 5 -13.54 -4.62 11.53
C ASP A 5 -12.26 -5.47 11.43
N GLU A 6 -12.40 -6.77 11.21
CA GLU A 6 -11.27 -7.69 11.04
C GLU A 6 -10.40 -7.32 9.84
N LEU A 7 -11.03 -6.96 8.71
CA LEU A 7 -10.31 -6.55 7.50
C LEU A 7 -9.57 -5.23 7.70
N ARG A 8 -10.17 -4.25 8.38
CA ARG A 8 -9.52 -2.98 8.71
C ARG A 8 -8.35 -3.18 9.66
N GLU A 9 -8.50 -4.03 10.67
CA GLU A 9 -7.41 -4.34 11.60
C GLU A 9 -6.26 -5.05 10.88
N ALA A 10 -6.54 -6.01 10.01
CA ALA A 10 -5.52 -6.67 9.20
C ALA A 10 -4.77 -5.68 8.28
N MET A 11 -5.50 -4.77 7.63
CA MET A 11 -4.93 -3.72 6.78
C MET A 11 -4.02 -2.76 7.57
N ARG A 12 -4.43 -2.37 8.79
CA ARG A 12 -3.61 -1.55 9.70
C ARG A 12 -2.39 -2.28 10.21
N GLY A 13 -2.54 -3.56 10.55
CA GLY A 13 -1.44 -4.41 11.01
C GLY A 13 -0.29 -4.50 9.99
N ALA A 14 -0.61 -4.42 8.70
CA ALA A 14 0.37 -4.43 7.62
C ALA A 14 1.22 -3.14 7.50
N LEU A 15 0.84 -2.05 8.18
CA LEU A 15 1.62 -0.80 8.16
C LEU A 15 2.94 -0.94 8.91
N SER A 16 2.96 -1.66 10.04
CA SER A 16 4.17 -1.74 10.86
C SER A 16 5.33 -2.45 10.15
N PRO A 17 5.13 -3.60 9.48
CA PRO A 17 6.19 -4.22 8.67
C PRO A 17 6.68 -3.32 7.54
N LEU A 18 5.77 -2.68 6.79
CA LEU A 18 6.15 -1.78 5.71
C LEU A 18 6.95 -0.58 6.21
N ARG A 19 6.53 0.03 7.32
CA ARG A 19 7.26 1.13 7.97
C ARG A 19 8.67 0.70 8.34
N ALA A 20 8.82 -0.47 8.97
CA ALA A 20 10.11 -1.01 9.36
C ALA A 20 11.01 -1.29 8.15
N ALA A 21 10.44 -1.83 7.07
CA ALA A 21 11.18 -2.09 5.83
C ALA A 21 11.71 -0.80 5.18
N ILE A 22 10.87 0.23 5.07
CA ILE A 22 11.27 1.55 4.53
C ILE A 22 12.35 2.18 5.41
N GLU A 23 12.21 2.14 6.73
CA GLU A 23 13.20 2.68 7.66
C GLU A 23 14.55 1.95 7.52
N ALA A 24 14.52 0.62 7.44
CA ALA A 24 15.72 -0.21 7.28
C ALA A 24 16.42 -0.03 5.93
N ALA A 25 15.68 0.31 4.87
CA ALA A 25 16.24 0.52 3.54
C ALA A 25 17.28 1.64 3.52
N GLY A 26 17.13 2.69 4.34
CA GLY A 26 18.16 3.69 4.67
C GLY A 26 19.17 4.01 3.54
N ALA A 27 20.39 3.48 3.66
CA ALA A 27 21.49 3.71 2.71
C ALA A 27 21.31 3.01 1.34
N ASP A 28 20.47 1.98 1.28
CA ASP A 28 20.14 1.19 0.09
C ASP A 28 18.86 1.68 -0.61
N TRP A 29 18.38 2.89 -0.29
CA TRP A 29 17.11 3.45 -0.78
C TRP A 29 16.94 3.39 -2.31
N GLU A 30 18.01 3.70 -3.04
CA GLU A 30 18.03 3.70 -4.51
C GLU A 30 18.67 2.43 -5.09
N ARG A 31 19.07 1.47 -4.25
CA ARG A 31 19.73 0.26 -4.70
C ARG A 31 18.69 -0.66 -5.35
N VAL A 32 18.95 -1.00 -6.60
CA VAL A 32 18.19 -2.02 -7.35
C VAL A 32 18.82 -3.41 -7.17
N PRO A 33 18.04 -4.50 -7.25
CA PRO A 33 18.58 -5.85 -7.35
C PRO A 33 19.58 -6.00 -8.52
N ALA A 34 20.51 -6.95 -8.42
CA ALA A 34 21.41 -7.26 -9.52
C ALA A 34 20.61 -7.70 -10.76
N PRO A 35 20.97 -7.24 -11.98
CA PRO A 35 20.15 -7.47 -13.17
C PRO A 35 20.08 -8.96 -13.50
N GLY A 36 18.87 -9.52 -13.40
CA GLY A 36 18.52 -10.88 -13.80
C GLY A 36 17.25 -10.99 -14.66
N GLY A 37 16.50 -9.89 -14.80
CA GLY A 37 15.26 -9.78 -15.58
C GLY A 37 15.06 -8.37 -16.14
N ASP A 38 13.99 -8.16 -16.92
CA ASP A 38 13.66 -6.86 -17.52
C ASP A 38 13.45 -5.78 -16.44
N SER A 39 13.93 -4.57 -16.69
CA SER A 39 13.88 -3.43 -15.76
C SER A 39 12.47 -2.93 -15.42
N ASP A 40 11.45 -3.43 -16.11
CA ASP A 40 10.03 -3.12 -15.89
C ASP A 40 9.33 -4.14 -14.97
N ASP A 41 10.04 -5.18 -14.52
CA ASP A 41 9.49 -6.13 -13.56
C ASP A 41 9.46 -5.51 -12.16
N GLU A 42 8.35 -5.66 -11.46
CA GLU A 42 8.19 -5.17 -10.09
C GLU A 42 9.25 -5.80 -9.18
N GLU A 43 9.72 -7.02 -9.52
CA GLU A 43 10.81 -7.72 -8.86
C GLU A 43 12.16 -6.96 -8.89
N ASN A 44 12.35 -6.02 -9.80
CA ASN A 44 13.60 -5.27 -10.01
C ASN A 44 13.56 -3.83 -9.45
N TRP A 45 12.53 -3.48 -8.68
CA TRP A 45 12.40 -2.13 -8.11
C TRP A 45 13.40 -1.85 -6.97
N SER A 46 13.86 -0.59 -6.89
CA SER A 46 14.52 -0.06 -5.69
C SER A 46 13.50 0.09 -4.55
N ALA A 47 14.01 0.29 -3.32
CA ALA A 47 13.15 0.56 -2.17
C ALA A 47 12.29 1.81 -2.39
N ARG A 48 12.84 2.85 -3.04
CA ARG A 48 12.06 4.04 -3.43
C ARG A 48 10.90 3.69 -4.35
N GLN A 49 11.15 2.92 -5.42
CA GLN A 49 10.12 2.58 -6.40
C GLN A 49 9.00 1.73 -5.78
N ALA A 50 9.37 0.75 -4.94
CA ALA A 50 8.39 -0.05 -4.20
C ALA A 50 7.56 0.82 -3.23
N ALA A 51 8.20 1.74 -2.51
CA ALA A 51 7.48 2.66 -1.61
C ALA A 51 6.55 3.61 -2.37
N GLU A 52 7.00 4.22 -3.47
CA GLU A 52 6.16 5.06 -4.34
C GLU A 52 4.93 4.31 -4.84
N HIS A 53 5.12 3.04 -5.24
CA HIS A 53 4.04 2.18 -5.69
C HIS A 53 3.01 1.93 -4.59
N VAL A 54 3.43 1.48 -3.40
CA VAL A 54 2.51 1.15 -2.29
C VAL A 54 1.78 2.39 -1.77
N ILE A 55 2.49 3.51 -1.60
CA ILE A 55 1.89 4.78 -1.17
C ILE A 55 0.88 5.26 -2.22
N GLY A 56 1.21 5.14 -3.51
CA GLY A 56 0.27 5.42 -4.60
C GLY A 56 -0.95 4.50 -4.60
N ALA A 57 -0.76 3.21 -4.26
CA ALA A 57 -1.81 2.21 -4.19
C ALA A 57 -2.79 2.49 -3.06
N ASP A 58 -2.34 2.94 -1.89
CA ASP A 58 -3.21 3.35 -0.77
C ASP A 58 -4.24 4.40 -1.22
N TYR A 59 -3.80 5.45 -1.92
CA TYR A 59 -4.71 6.46 -2.49
C TYR A 59 -5.64 5.86 -3.55
N ALA A 60 -5.15 4.94 -4.39
CA ALA A 60 -5.98 4.28 -5.39
C ALA A 60 -7.07 3.41 -4.75
N PHE A 61 -6.74 2.67 -3.69
CA PHE A 61 -7.68 1.88 -2.91
C PHE A 61 -8.71 2.77 -2.22
N ALA A 62 -8.28 3.85 -1.58
CA ALA A 62 -9.16 4.83 -0.96
C ALA A 62 -10.17 5.41 -1.97
N ARG A 63 -9.69 5.82 -3.15
CA ARG A 63 -10.55 6.29 -4.25
C ARG A 63 -11.54 5.26 -4.74
N ALA A 64 -11.13 4.00 -4.85
CA ALA A 64 -12.00 2.92 -5.28
C ALA A 64 -13.11 2.66 -4.24
N VAL A 65 -12.76 2.72 -2.96
CA VAL A 65 -13.70 2.61 -1.83
C VAL A 65 -14.69 3.77 -1.83
N ASP A 66 -14.24 5.01 -2.01
CA ASP A 66 -15.12 6.18 -2.05
C ASP A 66 -16.02 6.17 -3.29
N GLY A 67 -15.48 5.84 -4.46
CA GLY A 67 -16.23 5.74 -5.70
C GLY A 67 -17.31 4.65 -5.66
N ALA A 68 -17.01 3.48 -5.10
CA ALA A 68 -17.98 2.39 -4.95
C ALA A 68 -19.15 2.75 -4.02
N LEU A 69 -18.90 3.65 -3.04
CA LEU A 69 -19.92 4.15 -2.11
C LEU A 69 -20.57 5.47 -2.55
N GLY A 70 -20.22 5.99 -3.73
CA GLY A 70 -20.75 7.25 -4.24
C GLY A 70 -20.33 8.49 -3.43
N ARG A 71 -19.17 8.42 -2.75
CA ARG A 71 -18.55 9.53 -2.04
C ARG A 71 -17.60 10.30 -2.96
N ASP A 72 -17.22 11.51 -2.54
CA ASP A 72 -16.18 12.26 -3.22
C ASP A 72 -14.84 11.49 -3.10
N PRO A 73 -14.16 11.22 -4.22
CA PRO A 73 -12.93 10.42 -4.21
C PRO A 73 -11.78 11.22 -3.60
N VAL A 74 -10.96 10.58 -2.76
CA VAL A 74 -9.73 11.20 -2.25
C VAL A 74 -8.78 11.59 -3.40
N GLU A 75 -8.13 12.74 -3.30
CA GLU A 75 -7.12 13.16 -4.26
C GLU A 75 -5.75 12.60 -3.90
N ARG A 76 -5.02 12.09 -4.89
CA ARG A 76 -3.63 11.67 -4.72
C ARG A 76 -2.74 12.89 -4.90
N PRO A 77 -1.91 13.27 -3.91
CA PRO A 77 -0.93 14.33 -4.09
C PRO A 77 0.16 13.90 -5.09
N GLU A 78 0.93 14.87 -5.56
CA GLU A 78 2.18 14.58 -6.25
C GLU A 78 3.17 13.98 -5.25
N LEU A 79 3.71 12.80 -5.56
CA LEU A 79 4.64 12.09 -4.69
C LEU A 79 6.08 12.34 -5.16
N THR A 80 6.93 12.82 -4.25
CA THR A 80 8.38 12.92 -4.44
C THR A 80 9.03 12.35 -3.19
N LEU A 81 9.70 11.20 -3.31
CA LEU A 81 10.25 10.46 -2.17
C LEU A 81 11.78 10.35 -2.25
N PRO A 82 12.52 11.47 -2.12
CA PRO A 82 13.98 11.46 -2.28
C PRO A 82 14.72 10.74 -1.15
N SER A 83 14.03 10.42 -0.04
CA SER A 83 14.58 9.66 1.06
C SER A 83 13.55 8.74 1.71
N ALA A 84 14.03 7.74 2.48
CA ALA A 84 13.19 6.92 3.33
C ALA A 84 12.36 7.75 4.33
N ALA A 85 12.90 8.85 4.85
CA ALA A 85 12.17 9.72 5.77
C ALA A 85 10.97 10.41 5.10
N ASP A 86 11.12 10.85 3.85
CA ASP A 86 10.03 11.42 3.06
C ASP A 86 8.97 10.35 2.73
N ALA A 87 9.41 9.13 2.43
CA ALA A 87 8.51 8.00 2.21
C ALA A 87 7.72 7.62 3.47
N LEU A 88 8.34 7.65 4.65
CA LEU A 88 7.66 7.41 5.91
C LEU A 88 6.56 8.44 6.18
N ALA A 89 6.85 9.73 5.96
CA ALA A 89 5.84 10.78 6.10
C ALA A 89 4.68 10.58 5.11
N ALA A 90 4.99 10.32 3.83
CA ALA A 90 3.99 10.08 2.81
C ALA A 90 3.16 8.81 3.05
N LEU A 91 3.75 7.77 3.67
CA LEU A 91 3.06 6.55 4.07
C LEU A 91 2.05 6.83 5.19
N GLU A 92 2.36 7.67 6.17
CA GLU A 92 1.37 8.06 7.19
C GLU A 92 0.17 8.74 6.56
N ASP A 93 0.42 9.67 5.63
CA ASP A 93 -0.64 10.42 4.95
C ASP A 93 -1.51 9.51 4.07
N SER A 94 -0.91 8.62 3.29
CA SER A 94 -1.65 7.67 2.45
C SER A 94 -2.42 6.65 3.28
N ALA A 95 -1.82 6.16 4.36
CA ALA A 95 -2.47 5.25 5.29
C ALA A 95 -3.67 5.90 5.96
N ALA A 96 -3.55 7.16 6.42
CA ALA A 96 -4.63 7.92 7.01
C ALA A 96 -5.78 8.17 6.00
N ALA A 97 -5.44 8.45 4.74
CA ALA A 97 -6.43 8.60 3.68
C ALA A 97 -7.23 7.31 3.46
N LEU A 98 -6.56 6.17 3.32
CA LEU A 98 -7.23 4.88 3.18
C LEU A 98 -8.07 4.53 4.42
N ASP A 99 -7.50 4.73 5.61
CA ASP A 99 -8.20 4.51 6.89
C ASP A 99 -9.49 5.33 6.98
N ALA A 100 -9.46 6.60 6.57
CA ALA A 100 -10.64 7.46 6.54
C ALA A 100 -11.70 6.95 5.56
N SER A 101 -11.30 6.52 4.36
CA SER A 101 -12.23 5.96 3.37
C SER A 101 -12.89 4.66 3.88
N VAL A 102 -12.20 3.85 4.68
CA VAL A 102 -12.76 2.57 5.20
C VAL A 102 -13.37 2.66 6.60
N ALA A 103 -13.20 3.77 7.33
CA ALA A 103 -13.54 3.88 8.76
C ALA A 103 -15.01 3.56 9.11
N ALA A 104 -15.93 3.80 8.19
CA ALA A 104 -17.37 3.60 8.38
C ALA A 104 -17.94 2.41 7.57
N LEU A 105 -17.08 1.55 7.03
CA LEU A 105 -17.55 0.36 6.31
C LEU A 105 -18.29 -0.60 7.24
N THR A 106 -19.40 -1.12 6.74
CA THR A 106 -20.20 -2.16 7.38
C THR A 106 -20.03 -3.49 6.65
N ASP A 107 -20.30 -4.61 7.33
CA ASP A 107 -20.21 -5.95 6.72
C ASP A 107 -21.06 -6.08 5.45
N ALA A 108 -22.24 -5.46 5.42
CA ALA A 108 -23.12 -5.48 4.25
C ALA A 108 -22.50 -4.77 3.03
N GLN A 109 -21.65 -3.76 3.26
CA GLN A 109 -20.98 -3.04 2.18
C GLN A 109 -19.79 -3.82 1.62
N LEU A 110 -19.27 -4.83 2.31
CA LEU A 110 -18.13 -5.61 1.80
C LEU A 110 -18.43 -6.31 0.48
N GLU A 111 -19.71 -6.54 0.16
CA GLU A 111 -20.16 -7.15 -1.10
C GLU A 111 -20.31 -6.13 -2.25
N VAL A 112 -20.21 -4.83 -1.99
CA VAL A 112 -20.31 -3.80 -3.03
C VAL A 112 -19.11 -3.92 -3.97
N GLU A 113 -19.36 -3.95 -5.28
CA GLU A 113 -18.31 -4.04 -6.28
C GLU A 113 -17.57 -2.70 -6.45
N THR A 114 -16.24 -2.78 -6.47
CA THR A 114 -15.36 -1.67 -6.87
C THR A 114 -15.07 -1.70 -8.38
N ARG A 115 -15.15 -2.88 -8.98
CA ARG A 115 -15.13 -3.18 -10.42
C ARG A 115 -15.70 -4.59 -10.64
N PRO A 116 -16.05 -4.99 -11.88
CA PRO A 116 -16.67 -6.29 -12.12
C PRO A 116 -15.88 -7.47 -11.51
N GLY A 117 -16.53 -8.22 -10.62
CA GLY A 117 -15.95 -9.38 -9.94
C GLY A 117 -14.99 -9.06 -8.79
N ARG A 118 -14.90 -7.82 -8.33
CA ARG A 118 -14.03 -7.38 -7.23
C ARG A 118 -14.81 -6.52 -6.25
N SER A 119 -15.00 -7.02 -5.04
CA SER A 119 -15.77 -6.36 -3.98
C SER A 119 -14.91 -5.45 -3.10
N LEU A 120 -15.54 -4.66 -2.22
CA LEU A 120 -14.85 -3.90 -1.18
C LEU A 120 -14.11 -4.83 -0.21
N GLY A 121 -14.70 -5.96 0.17
CA GLY A 121 -14.03 -6.96 1.01
C GLY A 121 -12.74 -7.47 0.39
N TRP A 122 -12.76 -7.84 -0.90
CA TRP A 122 -11.56 -8.23 -1.64
C TRP A 122 -10.51 -7.10 -1.68
N LEU A 123 -10.95 -5.86 -1.85
CA LEU A 123 -10.03 -4.71 -1.92
C LEU A 123 -9.32 -4.46 -0.59
N LEU A 124 -10.02 -4.59 0.55
CA LEU A 124 -9.40 -4.46 1.87
C LEU A 124 -8.40 -5.59 2.15
N GLU A 125 -8.74 -6.83 1.77
CA GLU A 125 -7.80 -7.96 1.84
C GLU A 125 -6.55 -7.70 1.00
N LEU A 126 -6.73 -7.21 -0.24
CA LEU A 126 -5.63 -6.85 -1.12
C LEU A 126 -4.77 -5.74 -0.51
N ALA A 127 -5.34 -4.68 0.05
CA ALA A 127 -4.58 -3.55 0.60
C ALA A 127 -3.63 -4.01 1.72
N GLY A 128 -4.08 -4.89 2.62
CA GLY A 128 -3.23 -5.48 3.64
C GLY A 128 -2.13 -6.38 3.06
N ALA A 129 -2.49 -7.27 2.14
CA ALA A 129 -1.53 -8.19 1.51
C ALA A 129 -0.46 -7.46 0.69
N HIS A 130 -0.86 -6.44 -0.08
CA HIS A 130 0.00 -5.64 -0.95
C HIS A 130 1.07 -4.88 -0.16
N ARG A 131 0.72 -4.31 0.99
CA ARG A 131 1.69 -3.70 1.91
C ARG A 131 2.71 -4.70 2.44
N LEU A 132 2.26 -5.92 2.81
CA LEU A 132 3.16 -6.97 3.31
C LEU A 132 4.10 -7.51 2.23
N GLU A 133 3.60 -7.67 1.00
CA GLU A 133 4.37 -8.11 -0.15
C GLU A 133 5.54 -7.16 -0.44
N HIS A 134 5.24 -5.86 -0.55
CA HIS A 134 6.28 -4.88 -0.81
C HIS A 134 7.16 -4.59 0.41
N ALA A 135 6.67 -4.79 1.65
CA ALA A 135 7.54 -4.78 2.83
C ALA A 135 8.62 -5.87 2.70
N ALA A 136 8.21 -7.11 2.38
CA ALA A 136 9.14 -8.22 2.18
C ALA A 136 10.10 -7.97 1.01
N GLN A 137 9.62 -7.36 -0.08
CA GLN A 137 10.47 -6.95 -1.20
C GLN A 137 11.56 -5.97 -0.77
N ILE A 138 11.20 -4.92 -0.03
CA ILE A 138 12.14 -3.91 0.46
C ILE A 138 13.15 -4.55 1.45
N GLU A 139 12.70 -5.43 2.34
CA GLU A 139 13.58 -6.15 3.28
C GLU A 139 14.60 -7.05 2.57
N ALA A 140 14.20 -7.71 1.48
CA ALA A 140 15.07 -8.57 0.69
C ALA A 140 16.24 -7.79 0.06
N LEU A 141 16.06 -6.49 -0.18
CA LEU A 141 17.13 -5.62 -0.63
C LEU A 141 18.23 -5.53 0.45
N GLY A 142 17.89 -5.13 1.68
CA GLY A 142 18.89 -4.94 2.76
C GLY A 142 19.60 -6.22 3.21
N SER A 143 19.02 -7.40 2.95
CA SER A 143 19.58 -8.70 3.37
C SER A 143 20.64 -9.28 2.42
N SER A 144 20.91 -8.63 1.28
CA SER A 144 21.81 -9.15 0.23
C SER A 144 23.25 -8.60 0.29
N GLY A 145 23.65 -8.00 1.41
CA GLY A 145 24.95 -7.35 1.63
C GLY A 145 25.95 -8.19 2.42
#